data_AF-A0A392RIG3-F1
#
_entry.id   AF-A0A392RIG3-F1
#
_cell.length_a   1.000
_cell.length_b   1.000
_cell.length_c   1.000
_cell.angle_alpha   90.00
_cell.angle_beta   90.00
_cell.angle_gamma   90.00
#
_symmetry.space_group_name_H-M   'P 1'
#
loop_
_entity.id
_entity.type
_entity.pdbx_description
1 polymer ?
#
loop_
_entity_poly.entity_id
_entity_poly.type
_entity_poly.pdbx_seq_one_letter_code
_entity_poly.pdbx_strand_id
1 'polypeptide(L)'
;MAIGLAIQHWKPYLIGRKFIVSTDQKSLKQLLQQRISTAEQQIWAAKLLGYDFEIVYKQGKMNKRADALSRMHEGVELSSITTFLQWDQRQLMNEEIHNDEELQKIVAELLQDPASRPGY
;
A
#
# COMPACT_ATOMS: atom_id res chain seq x y z
N MET A 1 -5.20 -5.91 -10.34
CA MET A 1 -4.06 -6.53 -9.64
C MET A 1 -4.39 -6.68 -8.15
N ALA A 2 -5.29 -7.61 -7.78
CA ALA A 2 -5.69 -7.81 -6.38
C ALA A 2 -5.26 -9.18 -5.85
N ILE A 3 -5.44 -10.23 -6.67
CA ILE A 3 -5.03 -11.60 -6.31
C ILE A 3 -3.52 -11.73 -6.09
N GLY A 4 -2.71 -11.14 -6.97
CA GLY A 4 -1.25 -11.16 -6.84
C GLY A 4 -0.76 -10.52 -5.53
N LEU A 5 -1.35 -9.38 -5.14
CA LEU A 5 -1.05 -8.70 -3.88
C LEU A 5 -1.49 -9.52 -2.67
N ALA A 6 -2.68 -10.12 -2.72
CA ALA A 6 -3.16 -11.00 -1.65
C ALA A 6 -2.23 -12.20 -1.45
N ILE A 7 -1.81 -12.87 -2.52
CA ILE A 7 -0.90 -14.02 -2.44
C ILE A 7 0.48 -13.58 -1.92
N GLN A 8 0.96 -12.41 -2.33
CA GLN A 8 2.21 -11.86 -1.80
C GLN A 8 2.10 -11.55 -0.29
N HIS A 9 1.00 -10.95 0.15
CA HIS A 9 0.76 -10.61 1.54
C HIS A 9 0.69 -11.86 2.43
N TRP A 10 0.00 -12.91 1.96
CA TRP A 10 -0.17 -14.17 2.69
C TRP A 10 0.91 -15.21 2.37
N LYS A 11 1.98 -14.85 1.64
CA LYS A 11 3.06 -15.76 1.23
C LYS A 11 3.58 -16.68 2.37
N PRO A 12 3.82 -16.20 3.61
CA PRO A 12 4.30 -17.05 4.70
C PRO A 12 3.36 -18.22 5.04
N TYR A 13 2.07 -18.07 4.77
CA TYR A 13 1.03 -19.06 5.09
C TYR A 13 0.68 -19.96 3.90
N LEU A 14 0.95 -19.49 2.68
CA LEU A 14 0.57 -20.15 1.43
C LEU A 14 1.69 -21.01 0.83
N ILE A 15 2.95 -20.78 1.21
CA ILE A 15 4.08 -21.53 0.66
C ILE A 15 4.00 -23.01 1.05
N GLY A 16 4.18 -23.90 0.06
CA GLY A 16 4.18 -25.35 0.28
C GLY A 16 2.81 -25.97 0.57
N ARG A 17 1.70 -25.23 0.44
CA ARG A 17 0.34 -25.73 0.67
C ARG A 17 -0.54 -25.49 -0.55
N LYS A 18 -1.52 -26.39 -0.75
CA LYS A 18 -2.59 -26.16 -1.72
C LYS A 18 -3.65 -25.23 -1.14
N PHE A 19 -4.08 -24.23 -1.89
CA PHE A 19 -5.14 -23.31 -1.44
C PHE A 19 -6.11 -22.95 -2.56
N ILE A 20 -7.27 -22.42 -2.17
CA ILE A 20 -8.34 -22.05 -3.10
C ILE A 20 -8.49 -20.53 -3.09
N VAL A 21 -8.38 -19.92 -4.26
CA VAL A 21 -8.62 -18.49 -4.47
C VAL A 21 -10.05 -18.32 -4.98
N SER A 22 -10.92 -17.79 -4.12
CA SER A 22 -12.28 -17.42 -4.52
C SER A 22 -12.30 -16.00 -5.10
N THR A 23 -12.75 -15.84 -6.35
CA THR A 23 -12.90 -14.52 -7.00
C THR A 23 -14.26 -14.37 -7.65
N ASP A 24 -14.77 -13.15 -7.68
CA ASP A 24 -15.97 -12.75 -8.40
C ASP A 24 -15.71 -12.30 -9.84
N GLN A 25 -14.47 -12.44 -10.32
CA GLN A 25 -14.11 -12.15 -11.70
C GLN A 25 -13.95 -13.45 -12.51
N LYS A 26 -14.94 -13.74 -13.37
CA LYS A 26 -14.94 -14.96 -14.21
C LYS A 26 -13.70 -15.07 -15.11
N SER A 27 -13.21 -13.95 -15.63
CA SER A 27 -12.03 -13.90 -16.50
C SER A 27 -10.79 -14.49 -15.83
N LEU A 28 -10.66 -14.37 -14.51
CA LEU A 28 -9.51 -14.89 -13.77
C LEU A 28 -9.55 -16.40 -13.55
N LYS A 29 -10.70 -17.06 -13.75
CA LYS A 29 -10.76 -18.53 -13.69
C LYS A 29 -9.82 -19.18 -14.71
N GLN A 30 -9.65 -18.53 -15.85
CA GLN A 30 -8.78 -19.00 -16.93
C GLN A 30 -7.43 -18.26 -16.94
N LEU A 31 -7.02 -17.62 -15.84
CA LEU A 31 -5.78 -16.83 -15.81
C LEU A 31 -4.55 -17.62 -16.31
N LEU A 32 -4.46 -18.92 -15.98
CA LEU A 32 -3.38 -19.81 -16.45
C LEU A 32 -3.51 -20.22 -17.93
N GLN A 33 -4.71 -20.16 -18.49
CA GLN A 33 -5.01 -20.53 -19.89
C GLN A 33 -5.08 -19.30 -20.81
N GLN A 34 -5.17 -18.10 -20.25
CA GLN A 34 -5.29 -16.86 -20.99
C GLN A 34 -3.95 -16.43 -21.57
N ARG A 35 -4.00 -15.82 -22.76
CA ARG A 35 -2.84 -15.22 -23.40
C ARG A 35 -2.42 -14.00 -22.57
N ILE A 36 -1.26 -14.09 -21.92
CA ILE A 36 -0.70 -13.00 -21.13
C ILE A 36 -0.22 -11.91 -22.08
N SER A 37 -0.90 -10.77 -22.09
CA SER A 37 -0.65 -9.69 -23.07
C SER A 37 0.18 -8.54 -22.50
N THR A 38 0.20 -8.37 -21.17
CA THR A 38 0.85 -7.23 -20.50
C THR A 38 2.04 -7.68 -19.65
N ALA A 39 3.12 -6.89 -19.62
CA ALA A 39 4.32 -7.19 -18.83
C ALA A 39 4.03 -7.41 -17.33
N GLU A 40 3.14 -6.61 -16.74
CA GLU A 40 2.72 -6.81 -15.35
C GLU A 40 2.07 -8.17 -15.12
N GLN A 41 1.22 -8.61 -16.05
CA GLN A 41 0.57 -9.92 -15.96
C GLN A 41 1.60 -11.06 -16.08
N GLN A 42 2.67 -10.89 -16.87
CA GLN A 42 3.76 -11.86 -16.98
C GLN A 42 4.53 -11.98 -15.67
N ILE A 43 4.86 -10.85 -15.03
CA ILE A 43 5.53 -10.82 -13.72
C ILE A 43 4.68 -11.56 -12.69
N TRP A 44 3.38 -11.29 -12.64
CA TRP A 44 2.49 -11.97 -11.70
C TRP A 44 2.30 -13.44 -12.03
N ALA A 45 2.17 -13.81 -13.30
CA ALA A 45 2.12 -15.22 -13.70
C ALA A 45 3.37 -16.00 -13.27
N ALA A 46 4.56 -15.42 -13.46
CA ALA A 46 5.82 -15.99 -12.99
C ALA A 46 5.86 -16.13 -11.45
N LYS A 47 5.38 -15.12 -10.72
CA LYS A 47 5.26 -15.20 -9.25
C LYS A 47 4.27 -16.27 -8.79
N LEU A 48 3.20 -16.49 -9.55
CA LEU A 48 2.15 -17.45 -9.21
C LEU A 48 2.50 -18.90 -9.56
N LEU A 49 3.36 -19.12 -10.56
CA LEU A 49 3.83 -20.46 -10.98
C LEU A 49 4.44 -21.30 -9.85
N GLY A 50 4.97 -20.68 -8.80
CA GLY A 50 5.54 -21.37 -7.64
C GLY A 50 4.53 -21.79 -6.56
N TYR A 51 3.24 -21.51 -6.75
CA TYR A 51 2.18 -21.85 -5.79
C TYR A 51 1.22 -22.87 -6.39
N ASP A 52 0.75 -23.81 -5.55
CA ASP A 52 -0.31 -24.74 -5.91
C ASP A 52 -1.66 -24.16 -5.46
N PHE A 53 -2.44 -23.63 -6.40
CA PHE A 53 -3.73 -23.01 -6.12
C PHE A 53 -4.79 -23.31 -7.17
N GLU A 54 -6.04 -23.30 -6.72
CA GLU A 54 -7.21 -23.42 -7.59
C GLU A 54 -8.01 -22.11 -7.56
N ILE A 55 -8.35 -21.57 -8.73
CA ILE A 55 -9.23 -20.39 -8.83
C ILE A 55 -10.69 -20.83 -8.99
N VAL A 56 -11.51 -20.51 -7.99
CA VAL A 56 -12.94 -20.78 -8.00
C VAL A 56 -13.71 -19.48 -8.16
N TYR A 57 -14.61 -19.45 -9.16
CA TYR A 57 -15.52 -18.33 -9.32
C TYR A 57 -16.64 -18.38 -8.25
N LYS A 58 -16.81 -17.30 -7.50
CA LYS A 58 -17.96 -17.07 -6.64
C LYS A 58 -18.73 -15.85 -7.13
N GLN A 59 -20.03 -15.98 -7.30
CA GLN A 59 -20.88 -14.85 -7.71
C GLN A 59 -20.73 -13.68 -6.72
N GLY A 60 -20.61 -12.44 -7.19
CA GLY A 60 -20.33 -11.26 -6.34
C GLY A 60 -21.27 -11.10 -5.15
N LYS A 61 -22.55 -11.53 -5.28
CA LYS A 61 -23.52 -11.56 -4.18
C LYS A 61 -23.11 -12.45 -2.98
N MET A 62 -22.26 -13.45 -3.22
CA MET A 62 -21.68 -14.33 -2.20
C MET A 62 -20.30 -13.85 -1.73
N ASN A 63 -19.68 -12.90 -2.46
CA ASN A 63 -18.37 -12.34 -2.15
C ASN A 63 -18.46 -10.98 -1.41
N LYS A 64 -19.59 -10.72 -0.73
CA LYS A 64 -19.86 -9.43 -0.06
C LYS A 64 -18.77 -9.00 0.92
N ARG A 65 -18.12 -9.93 1.60
CA ARG A 65 -17.05 -9.62 2.57
C ARG A 65 -15.82 -9.06 1.87
N ALA A 66 -15.36 -9.70 0.80
CA ALA A 66 -14.21 -9.23 0.05
C ALA A 66 -14.52 -7.94 -0.73
N ASP A 67 -15.75 -7.82 -1.27
CA ASP A 67 -16.22 -6.60 -1.94
C ASP A 67 -16.37 -5.42 -0.96
N ALA A 68 -16.80 -5.67 0.27
CA ALA A 68 -16.83 -4.63 1.31
C ALA A 68 -15.40 -4.18 1.66
N LEU A 69 -14.49 -5.12 1.93
CA LEU A 69 -13.09 -4.80 2.25
C LEU A 69 -12.35 -4.11 1.10
N SER A 70 -12.64 -4.46 -0.16
CA SER A 70 -12.02 -3.80 -1.31
C SER A 70 -12.55 -2.38 -1.54
N ARG A 71 -13.77 -2.08 -1.08
CA ARG A 71 -14.39 -0.75 -1.15
C ARG A 71 -14.06 0.13 0.04
N MET A 72 -13.63 -0.46 1.17
CA MET A 72 -13.13 0.28 2.32
C MET A 72 -11.87 1.06 1.90
N HIS A 73 -12.05 2.35 1.64
CA HIS A 73 -10.94 3.28 1.50
C HIS A 73 -10.36 3.51 2.90
N GLU A 74 -9.10 3.10 3.11
CA GLU A 74 -8.35 3.31 4.36
C GLU A 74 -8.30 4.78 4.82
N GLY A 75 -8.70 5.74 3.99
CA GLY A 75 -8.54 7.18 4.27
C GLY A 75 -9.75 7.93 4.86
N VAL A 76 -10.98 7.40 4.81
CA VAL A 76 -12.17 8.24 5.13
C VAL A 76 -12.69 8.03 6.56
N GLU A 77 -12.55 6.84 7.13
CA GLU A 77 -13.14 6.50 8.44
C GLU A 77 -12.11 6.42 9.59
N LEU A 78 -10.81 6.37 9.28
CA LEU A 78 -9.75 6.39 10.30
C LEU A 78 -9.25 7.81 10.59
N SER A 79 -9.43 8.75 9.67
CA SER A 79 -9.09 10.17 9.88
C SER A 79 -9.93 10.83 10.97
N SER A 80 -11.12 10.29 11.27
CA SER A 80 -11.99 10.73 12.36
C SER A 80 -11.62 10.14 13.73
N ILE A 81 -10.85 9.03 13.78
CA ILE A 81 -10.46 8.37 15.03
C ILE A 81 -9.07 8.82 15.50
N THR A 82 -8.15 9.09 14.58
CA THR A 82 -6.91 9.81 14.92
C THR A 82 -7.17 11.31 14.96
N THR A 83 -7.70 11.79 16.08
CA THR A 83 -7.39 13.17 16.50
C THR A 83 -5.90 13.21 16.76
N PHE A 84 -5.10 13.55 15.75
CA PHE A 84 -3.81 14.15 16.03
C PHE A 84 -4.13 15.36 16.90
N LEU A 85 -3.53 15.48 18.09
CA LEU A 85 -3.53 16.77 18.80
C LEU A 85 -2.93 17.77 17.81
N GLN A 86 -3.79 18.51 17.12
CA GLN A 86 -3.35 19.67 16.37
C GLN A 86 -2.87 20.62 17.46
N TRP A 87 -1.56 20.76 17.55
CA TRP A 87 -0.97 21.75 18.41
C TRP A 87 -1.48 23.11 17.92
N ASP A 88 -2.36 23.70 18.72
CA ASP A 88 -3.07 24.95 18.41
C ASP A 88 -2.11 26.09 18.03
N GLN A 89 -0.90 26.07 18.58
CA GLN A 89 0.15 27.07 18.34
C GLN A 89 1.08 26.72 17.16
N ARG A 90 0.76 25.74 16.31
CA ARG A 90 1.55 25.43 15.11
C ARG A 90 1.81 26.66 14.23
N GLN A 91 0.83 27.55 14.14
CA GLN A 91 0.95 28.78 13.34
C GLN A 91 1.96 29.75 13.97
N LEU A 92 1.85 29.99 15.28
CA LEU A 92 2.77 30.84 16.04
C LEU A 92 4.21 30.32 15.97
N MET A 93 4.41 29.00 16.12
CA MET A 93 5.73 28.38 15.99
C MET A 93 6.33 28.58 14.59
N ASN A 94 5.51 28.42 13.53
CA ASN A 94 5.99 28.64 12.16
C ASN A 94 6.36 30.11 11.93
N GLU A 95 5.60 31.04 12.50
CA GLU A 95 5.90 32.47 12.43
C GLU A 95 7.18 32.82 13.22
N GLU A 96 7.37 32.26 14.41
CA GLU A 96 8.59 32.43 15.22
C GLU A 96 9.82 31.86 14.50
N ILE A 97 9.72 30.64 13.94
CA ILE A 97 10.80 30.03 13.14
C ILE A 97 11.09 30.87 11.88
N HIS A 98 10.06 31.45 11.25
CA HIS A 98 10.26 32.31 10.09
C HIS A 98 10.92 33.64 10.46
N ASN A 99 10.67 34.18 11.66
CA ASN A 99 11.24 35.45 12.11
C ASN A 99 12.61 35.32 12.78
N ASP A 100 13.07 34.10 13.08
CA ASP A 100 14.37 33.86 13.71
C ASP A 100 15.52 33.89 12.68
N GLU A 101 16.27 34.99 12.69
CA GLU A 101 17.43 35.20 11.81
C GLU A 101 18.58 34.21 12.05
N GLU A 102 18.74 33.67 13.27
CA GLU A 102 19.77 32.67 13.52
C GLU A 102 19.37 31.34 12.89
N LEU A 103 18.13 30.89 13.08
CA LEU A 103 17.65 29.65 12.47
C LEU A 103 17.71 29.69 10.95
N GLN A 104 17.37 30.83 10.32
CA GLN A 104 17.50 30.99 8.87
C GLN A 104 18.95 30.85 8.39
N LYS A 105 19.93 31.40 9.13
CA LYS A 105 21.36 31.24 8.81
C LYS A 105 21.80 29.80 8.93
N ILE A 106 21.35 29.09 9.97
CA ILE A 106 21.66 27.66 10.18
C ILE A 106 21.10 26.82 9.04
N VAL A 107 19.85 27.06 8.64
CA VAL A 107 19.22 26.37 7.51
C VAL A 107 19.97 26.65 6.21
N ALA A 108 20.38 27.90 5.98
CA ALA A 108 21.16 28.27 4.79
C ALA A 108 22.55 27.60 4.77
N GLU A 109 23.24 27.53 5.91
CA GLU A 109 24.53 26.85 6.06
C GLU A 109 24.41 25.35 5.82
N LEU A 110 23.40 24.69 6.39
CA LEU A 110 23.16 23.25 6.21
C LEU A 110 22.73 22.88 4.79
N LEU A 111 22.06 23.78 4.07
CA LEU A 111 21.72 23.58 2.65
C LEU A 111 22.95 23.71 1.74
N GLN A 112 23.97 24.48 2.12
CA GLN A 112 25.22 24.59 1.36
C GLN A 112 26.21 23.49 1.71
N ASP A 113 26.33 23.13 2.99
CA ASP A 113 27.20 22.04 3.44
C ASP A 113 26.53 21.27 4.61
N PRO A 114 25.99 20.06 4.32
CA PRO A 114 25.36 19.20 5.32
C PRO A 114 26.29 18.74 6.45
N ALA A 115 27.63 18.90 6.30
CA ALA A 115 28.62 18.50 7.30
C ALA A 115 29.18 19.69 8.11
N SER A 116 28.71 20.92 7.85
CA SER A 116 29.23 22.14 8.48
C SER A 116 29.03 22.20 10.00
N ARG A 117 28.11 21.41 10.55
CA ARG A 117 27.85 21.30 12.01
C ARG A 117 27.85 19.84 12.45
N PRO A 118 28.99 19.28 12.90
CA PRO A 118 29.05 17.91 13.38
C PRO A 118 28.31 17.79 14.72
N GLY A 119 27.09 17.26 14.69
CA GLY A 119 26.24 17.07 15.88
C GLY A 119 24.74 17.24 15.65
N TYR A 120 24.32 17.64 14.44
CA TYR A 120 22.94 17.55 13.95
C TYR A 120 22.87 16.69 12.69
#